data_AF-A0A073JUM9-F1
#
_entry.id   AF-A0A073JUM9-F1
#
_cell.length_a   1.000
_cell.length_b   1.000
_cell.length_c   1.000
_cell.angle_alpha   90.00
_cell.angle_beta   90.00
_cell.angle_gamma   90.00
#
_symmetry.space_group_name_H-M   'P 1'
#
loop_
_entity.id
_entity.type
_entity.pdbx_description
1 polymer ?
#
loop_
_entity_poly.entity_id
_entity_poly.type
_entity_poly.pdbx_seq_one_letter_code
_entity_poly.pdbx_strand_id
1 'polypeptide(L)'
;MAGIDLKPEQLKLKGIVEKCLETLKADIHSRKIPYEETTKIFDRMADAAHKLHMSLKEDGKEPVHHRYMIQNRGMSSDDINFYKHIHPSEDLLDFIQDVHANDDPVDQTIGHEFDFKVFSRRWGNEDVYKIKRIESGWHLSHLSYTGDCKKDGSPFLYASFTHDSINYPESLPGYFEWLWEQAQEEGLSYDDVQSSLNQLAEWVNLCEKGSPSGVFRGYK
;
A
#
# COMPACT_ATOMS: atom_id res chain seq x y z
N MET A 1 14.25 3.89 -21.71
CA MET A 1 13.49 4.93 -20.99
C MET A 1 14.22 6.23 -21.22
N ALA A 2 13.50 7.29 -21.63
CA ALA A 2 14.11 8.57 -21.97
C ALA A 2 14.14 9.43 -20.70
N GLY A 3 15.30 9.52 -20.06
CA GLY A 3 15.50 10.41 -18.92
C GLY A 3 15.39 11.88 -19.33
N ILE A 4 15.31 12.74 -18.32
CA ILE A 4 15.22 14.19 -18.53
C ILE A 4 16.57 14.74 -18.97
N ASP A 5 16.61 15.37 -20.14
CA ASP A 5 17.76 16.18 -20.55
C ASP A 5 17.90 17.41 -19.65
N LEU A 6 19.00 17.45 -18.89
CA LEU A 6 19.31 18.49 -17.92
C LEU A 6 20.17 19.60 -18.51
N LYS A 7 19.87 20.84 -18.13
CA LYS A 7 20.69 22.02 -18.39
C LYS A 7 22.01 21.96 -17.60
N PRO A 8 23.06 22.71 -18.00
CA PRO A 8 24.33 22.73 -17.28
C PRO A 8 24.22 23.04 -15.78
N GLU A 9 23.35 23.97 -15.38
CA GLU A 9 23.14 24.29 -13.97
C GLU A 9 22.40 23.16 -13.22
N GLN A 10 21.42 22.51 -13.86
CA GLN A 10 20.72 21.35 -13.30
C GLN A 10 21.67 20.16 -13.12
N LEU A 11 22.60 19.93 -14.07
CA LEU A 11 23.64 18.90 -13.95
C LEU A 11 24.58 19.15 -12.75
N LYS A 12 24.94 20.41 -12.50
CA LYS A 12 25.74 20.78 -11.31
C LYS A 12 24.99 20.49 -10.02
N LEU A 13 23.72 20.87 -9.95
CA LEU A 13 22.87 20.61 -8.79
C LEU A 13 22.70 19.10 -8.54
N LYS A 14 22.41 18.33 -9.60
CA LYS A 14 22.34 16.85 -9.55
C LYS A 14 23.62 16.26 -8.97
N GLY A 15 24.78 16.69 -9.46
CA GLY A 15 26.07 16.21 -8.94
C GLY A 15 26.32 16.55 -7.47
N ILE A 16 25.79 17.66 -6.96
CA ILE A 16 25.84 17.99 -5.52
C ILE A 16 24.96 17.04 -4.72
N VAL A 17 23.73 16.79 -5.18
CA VAL A 17 22.79 15.88 -4.53
C VAL A 17 23.36 14.46 -4.47
N GLU A 18 23.85 13.93 -5.59
CA GLU A 18 24.47 12.60 -5.68
C GLU A 18 25.64 12.44 -4.70
N LYS A 19 26.54 13.43 -4.67
CA LYS A 19 27.70 13.41 -3.77
C LYS A 19 27.30 13.45 -2.30
N CYS A 20 26.31 14.28 -1.95
CA CYS A 20 25.79 14.32 -0.58
C CYS A 20 25.14 12.98 -0.19
N LEU A 21 24.32 12.40 -1.06
CA LEU A 21 23.68 11.10 -0.84
C LEU A 21 24.70 9.98 -0.67
N GLU A 22 25.71 9.91 -1.54
CA GLU A 22 26.79 8.92 -1.44
C GLU A 22 27.49 9.02 -0.09
N THR A 23 27.82 10.25 0.34
CA THR A 23 28.48 10.51 1.62
C THR A 23 27.60 10.08 2.80
N LEU A 24 26.33 10.47 2.80
CA LEU A 24 25.38 10.13 3.86
C LEU A 24 25.17 8.61 3.95
N LYS A 25 24.92 7.95 2.81
CA LYS A 25 24.71 6.50 2.73
C LYS A 25 25.92 5.69 3.20
N ALA A 26 27.12 6.10 2.80
CA ALA A 26 28.36 5.46 3.23
C ALA A 26 28.51 5.53 4.77
N ASP A 27 28.02 6.60 5.40
CA ASP A 27 28.16 6.79 6.84
C ASP A 27 27.01 6.22 7.69
N ILE A 28 25.88 5.81 7.09
CA ILE A 28 24.71 5.26 7.82
C ILE A 28 25.13 4.16 8.82
N HIS A 29 26.02 3.27 8.38
CA HIS A 29 26.49 2.14 9.18
C HIS A 29 27.76 2.46 9.97
N SER A 30 28.64 3.31 9.44
CA SER A 30 29.93 3.58 10.10
C SER A 30 29.87 4.64 11.18
N ARG A 31 28.92 5.60 11.11
CA ARG A 31 28.74 6.72 12.04
C ARG A 31 30.05 7.44 12.38
N LYS A 32 30.91 7.60 11.38
CA LYS A 32 32.21 8.26 11.48
C LYS A 32 32.10 9.76 11.32
N ILE A 33 31.06 10.25 10.64
CA ILE A 33 30.86 11.68 10.43
C ILE A 33 30.21 12.27 11.70
N PRO A 34 30.80 13.32 12.30
CA PRO A 34 30.19 14.01 13.43
C PRO A 34 28.81 14.55 13.09
N TYR A 35 27.89 14.55 14.06
CA TYR A 35 26.50 15.01 13.87
C TYR A 35 26.39 16.41 13.22
N GLU A 36 27.24 17.36 13.63
CA GLU A 36 27.25 18.71 13.03
C GLU A 36 27.62 18.69 11.55
N GLU A 37 28.59 17.86 11.16
CA GLU A 37 28.99 17.70 9.75
C GLU A 37 27.90 16.97 8.95
N THR A 38 27.28 15.94 9.53
CA THR A 38 26.13 15.26 8.94
C THR A 38 24.97 16.23 8.69
N THR A 39 24.69 17.12 9.65
CA THR A 39 23.66 18.17 9.50
C THR A 39 23.97 19.12 8.35
N LYS A 40 25.22 19.57 8.21
CA LYS A 40 25.66 20.41 7.08
C LYS A 40 25.51 19.70 5.73
N ILE A 41 25.79 18.39 5.69
CA ILE A 41 25.62 17.59 4.46
C ILE A 41 24.14 17.50 4.09
N PHE A 42 23.26 17.27 5.07
CA PHE A 42 21.80 17.29 4.87
C PHE A 42 21.30 18.66 4.37
N ASP A 43 21.72 19.77 5.00
CA ASP A 43 21.31 21.11 4.57
C ASP A 43 21.77 21.43 3.15
N ARG A 44 23.01 21.05 2.81
CA ARG A 44 23.56 21.21 1.46
C ARG A 44 22.81 20.37 0.43
N MET A 45 22.47 19.14 0.77
CA MET A 45 21.68 18.25 -0.08
C MET A 45 20.29 18.85 -0.30
N ALA A 46 19.64 19.31 0.78
CA ALA A 46 18.29 19.86 0.74
C ALA A 46 18.23 21.13 -0.14
N ASP A 47 19.18 22.04 0.03
CA ASP A 47 19.29 23.25 -0.80
C ASP A 47 19.50 22.92 -2.28
N ALA A 48 20.40 21.98 -2.59
CA ALA A 48 20.66 21.58 -3.96
C ALA A 48 19.47 20.85 -4.61
N ALA A 49 18.84 19.93 -3.88
CA ALA A 49 17.69 19.15 -4.35
C ALA A 49 16.46 20.04 -4.54
N HIS A 50 16.19 20.95 -3.62
CA HIS A 50 15.10 21.93 -3.75
C HIS A 50 15.31 22.84 -4.96
N LYS A 51 16.51 23.40 -5.14
CA LYS A 51 16.83 24.23 -6.33
C LYS A 51 16.68 23.45 -7.63
N LEU A 52 17.11 22.17 -7.63
CA LEU A 52 16.97 21.30 -8.78
C LEU A 52 15.48 21.04 -9.10
N HIS A 53 14.67 20.72 -8.07
CA HIS A 53 13.24 20.57 -8.20
C HIS A 53 12.60 21.82 -8.82
N MET A 54 12.82 22.99 -8.22
CA MET A 54 12.21 24.24 -8.67
C MET A 54 12.62 24.57 -10.11
N SER A 55 13.89 24.35 -10.47
CA SER A 55 14.36 24.57 -11.84
C SER A 55 13.71 23.61 -12.85
N LEU A 56 13.49 22.34 -12.49
CA LEU A 56 12.79 21.38 -13.35
C LEU A 56 11.30 21.74 -13.51
N LYS A 57 10.66 22.16 -12.41
CA LYS A 57 9.27 22.64 -12.40
C LYS A 57 9.08 23.87 -13.27
N GLU A 58 9.99 24.84 -13.22
CA GLU A 58 9.99 26.02 -14.11
C GLU A 58 10.09 25.63 -15.60
N ASP A 59 10.77 24.52 -15.90
CA ASP A 59 10.87 23.96 -17.26
C ASP A 59 9.67 23.09 -17.67
N GLY A 60 8.61 23.05 -16.85
CA GLY A 60 7.40 22.26 -17.08
C GLY A 60 7.59 20.75 -16.82
N LYS A 61 8.65 20.37 -16.09
CA LYS A 61 8.98 18.99 -15.73
C LYS A 61 8.91 18.82 -14.21
N GLU A 62 7.73 19.08 -13.63
CA GLU A 62 7.53 19.02 -12.18
C GLU A 62 7.83 17.60 -11.65
N PRO A 63 8.83 17.45 -10.74
CA PRO A 63 9.16 16.15 -10.18
C PRO A 63 8.03 15.55 -9.36
N VAL A 64 7.69 14.30 -9.67
CA VAL A 64 6.75 13.48 -8.90
C VAL A 64 7.52 12.77 -7.80
N HIS A 65 6.94 12.71 -6.59
CA HIS A 65 7.43 11.95 -5.43
C HIS A 65 6.32 11.02 -4.98
N HIS A 66 6.67 9.86 -4.40
CA HIS A 66 5.64 8.94 -3.91
C HIS A 66 4.71 9.63 -2.89
N ARG A 67 3.41 9.40 -3.00
CA ARG A 67 2.36 10.03 -2.17
C ARG A 67 2.60 9.82 -0.68
N TYR A 68 3.03 8.63 -0.28
CA TYR A 68 3.27 8.33 1.14
C TYR A 68 4.39 9.20 1.73
N MET A 69 5.37 9.63 0.94
CA MET A 69 6.43 10.53 1.43
C MET A 69 5.90 11.93 1.73
N ILE A 70 5.04 12.46 0.86
CA ILE A 70 4.38 13.75 1.08
C ILE A 70 3.49 13.68 2.33
N GLN A 71 2.71 12.61 2.47
CA GLN A 71 1.82 12.40 3.62
C GLN A 71 2.60 12.27 4.94
N ASN A 72 3.63 11.42 4.98
CA ASN A 72 4.42 11.20 6.20
C ASN A 72 5.20 12.44 6.64
N ARG A 73 5.62 13.28 5.69
CA ARG A 73 6.35 14.53 5.99
C ARG A 73 5.40 15.67 6.34
N GLY A 74 4.14 15.60 5.91
CA GLY A 74 3.12 16.63 6.17
C GLY A 74 3.43 17.97 5.51
N MET A 75 4.21 17.98 4.43
CA MET A 75 4.63 19.19 3.72
C MET A 75 4.77 18.96 2.23
N SER A 76 4.65 20.04 1.46
CA SER A 76 4.80 20.04 0.00
C SER A 76 6.24 19.80 -0.42
N SER A 77 6.45 19.19 -1.59
CA SER A 77 7.76 19.09 -2.23
C SER A 77 8.37 20.44 -2.62
N ASP A 78 7.55 21.49 -2.67
CA ASP A 78 8.00 22.87 -2.87
C ASP A 78 8.71 23.45 -1.62
N ASP A 79 8.59 22.82 -0.45
CA ASP A 79 9.28 23.23 0.78
C ASP A 79 10.68 22.60 0.84
N ILE A 80 11.72 23.41 1.06
CA ILE A 80 13.10 22.93 1.23
C ILE A 80 13.24 21.88 2.34
N ASN A 81 12.43 21.96 3.41
CA ASN A 81 12.45 21.00 4.49
C ASN A 81 11.99 19.60 4.05
N PHE A 82 11.23 19.49 2.96
CA PHE A 82 10.89 18.20 2.35
C PHE A 82 12.17 17.43 2.03
N TYR A 83 13.18 18.11 1.47
CA TYR A 83 14.47 17.54 1.09
C TYR A 83 15.49 17.38 2.23
N LYS A 84 15.16 17.73 3.48
CA LYS A 84 15.99 17.42 4.65
C LYS A 84 15.85 15.95 5.08
N HIS A 85 15.91 15.05 4.11
CA HIS A 85 15.91 13.59 4.26
C HIS A 85 16.42 12.96 2.96
N ILE A 86 16.97 11.75 3.05
CA ILE A 86 17.55 11.08 1.89
C ILE A 86 16.49 10.72 0.83
N HIS A 87 15.36 10.11 1.23
CA HIS A 87 14.37 9.57 0.29
C HIS A 87 13.80 10.58 -0.71
N PRO A 88 13.38 11.80 -0.33
CA PRO A 88 12.95 12.80 -1.31
C PRO A 88 14.02 13.19 -2.35
N SER A 89 15.30 13.13 -1.95
CA SER A 89 16.40 13.39 -2.86
C SER A 89 16.68 12.18 -3.77
N GLU A 90 16.41 10.95 -3.31
CA GLU A 90 16.46 9.74 -4.14
C GLU A 90 15.35 9.76 -5.19
N ASP A 91 14.09 10.00 -4.78
CA ASP A 91 12.95 10.15 -5.70
C ASP A 91 13.23 11.19 -6.78
N LEU A 92 13.79 12.34 -6.42
CA LEU A 92 14.14 13.37 -7.40
C LEU A 92 15.15 12.85 -8.44
N LEU A 93 16.15 12.07 -8.02
CA LEU A 93 17.15 11.51 -8.93
C LEU A 93 16.59 10.38 -9.79
N ASP A 94 15.68 9.59 -9.25
CA ASP A 94 15.01 8.50 -9.96
C ASP A 94 14.05 9.08 -11.01
N PHE A 95 13.27 10.12 -10.68
CA PHE A 95 12.43 10.87 -11.61
C PHE A 95 13.22 11.45 -12.80
N ILE A 96 14.44 11.95 -12.55
CA ILE A 96 15.31 12.47 -13.62
C ILE A 96 15.72 11.36 -14.60
N GLN A 97 15.89 10.14 -14.12
CA GLN A 97 16.26 8.98 -14.96
C GLN A 97 15.05 8.40 -15.69
N ASP A 98 13.91 8.36 -15.03
CA ASP A 98 12.64 7.89 -15.55
C ASP A 98 11.49 8.68 -14.91
N VAL A 99 10.73 9.39 -15.74
CA VAL A 99 9.64 10.27 -15.27
C VAL A 99 8.51 9.51 -14.57
N HIS A 100 8.46 8.18 -14.75
CA HIS A 100 7.50 7.27 -14.11
C HIS A 100 8.07 6.51 -12.91
N ALA A 101 9.32 6.78 -12.50
CA ALA A 101 9.99 6.03 -11.43
C ALA A 101 9.26 6.09 -10.07
N ASN A 102 8.53 7.17 -9.83
CA ASN A 102 7.83 7.44 -8.56
C ASN A 102 6.30 7.46 -8.74
N ASP A 103 5.79 6.91 -9.83
CA ASP A 103 4.34 6.78 -10.01
C ASP A 103 3.80 5.84 -8.92
N ASP A 104 2.92 6.35 -8.07
CA ASP A 104 2.28 5.53 -7.05
C ASP A 104 1.48 4.40 -7.72
N PRO A 105 1.45 3.20 -7.11
CA PRO A 105 0.59 2.12 -7.59
C PRO A 105 -0.85 2.57 -7.72
N VAL A 106 -1.47 2.22 -8.84
CA VAL A 106 -2.89 2.51 -9.10
C VAL A 106 -3.71 1.28 -8.72
N ASP A 107 -4.74 1.48 -7.91
CA ASP A 107 -5.72 0.43 -7.64
C ASP A 107 -6.38 -0.03 -8.95
N GLN A 108 -6.12 -1.28 -9.30
CA GLN A 108 -6.60 -1.91 -10.53
C GLN A 108 -7.73 -2.91 -10.28
N THR A 109 -8.22 -3.05 -9.05
CA THR A 109 -9.16 -4.12 -8.68
C THR A 109 -10.53 -3.63 -8.19
N ILE A 110 -10.75 -2.31 -8.08
CA ILE A 110 -12.11 -1.77 -7.92
C ILE A 110 -13.02 -2.23 -9.07
N GLY A 111 -14.20 -2.73 -8.73
CA GLY A 111 -15.17 -3.25 -9.70
C GLY A 111 -14.95 -4.71 -10.09
N HIS A 112 -13.84 -5.35 -9.68
CA HIS A 112 -13.61 -6.77 -9.91
C HIS A 112 -14.35 -7.62 -8.87
N GLU A 113 -14.84 -8.79 -9.33
CA GLU A 113 -15.48 -9.80 -8.49
C GLU A 113 -14.51 -10.95 -8.20
N PHE A 114 -14.49 -11.40 -6.96
CA PHE A 114 -13.63 -12.46 -6.44
C PHE A 114 -14.47 -13.59 -5.81
N ASP A 115 -13.86 -14.77 -5.72
CA ASP A 115 -14.43 -15.92 -5.05
C ASP A 115 -13.93 -16.02 -3.60
N PHE A 116 -14.83 -16.32 -2.68
CA PHE A 116 -14.51 -16.61 -1.28
C PHE A 116 -15.21 -17.90 -0.84
N LYS A 117 -14.46 -18.99 -0.69
CA LYS A 117 -15.01 -20.35 -0.54
C LYS A 117 -15.07 -20.78 0.92
N VAL A 118 -16.27 -20.96 1.46
CA VAL A 118 -16.48 -21.26 2.88
C VAL A 118 -17.18 -22.59 3.05
N PHE A 119 -16.63 -23.45 3.89
CA PHE A 119 -17.24 -24.70 4.31
C PHE A 119 -18.29 -24.43 5.40
N SER A 120 -19.47 -25.03 5.26
CA SER A 120 -20.47 -25.06 6.32
C SER A 120 -20.59 -26.47 6.89
N ARG A 121 -20.39 -26.64 8.20
CA ARG A 121 -20.66 -27.93 8.85
C ARG A 121 -22.13 -28.29 8.86
N ARG A 122 -23.01 -27.29 8.91
CA ARG A 122 -24.46 -27.46 8.92
C ARG A 122 -24.94 -28.17 7.66
N TRP A 123 -24.38 -27.79 6.52
CA TRP A 123 -24.77 -28.31 5.21
C TRP A 123 -23.82 -29.38 4.67
N GLY A 124 -22.58 -29.44 5.17
CA GLY A 124 -21.58 -30.44 4.82
C GLY A 124 -20.92 -30.20 3.46
N ASN A 125 -21.03 -29.00 2.90
CA ASN A 125 -20.46 -28.59 1.62
C ASN A 125 -19.71 -27.27 1.74
N GLU A 126 -18.97 -26.95 0.67
CA GLU A 126 -18.35 -25.63 0.48
C GLU A 126 -19.25 -24.78 -0.41
N ASP A 127 -19.50 -23.56 0.03
CA ASP A 127 -20.26 -22.55 -0.67
C ASP A 127 -19.33 -21.45 -1.17
N VAL A 128 -19.63 -20.91 -2.37
CA VAL A 128 -18.86 -19.81 -2.96
C VAL A 128 -19.61 -18.52 -2.72
N TYR A 129 -18.96 -17.60 -2.01
CA TYR A 129 -19.40 -16.22 -1.83
C TYR A 129 -18.76 -15.39 -2.93
N LYS A 130 -19.57 -14.63 -3.66
CA LYS A 130 -19.07 -13.64 -4.62
C LYS A 130 -18.85 -12.33 -3.88
N ILE A 131 -17.63 -11.82 -3.92
CA ILE A 131 -17.26 -10.57 -3.25
C ILE A 131 -16.66 -9.65 -4.29
N LYS A 132 -17.30 -8.51 -4.54
CA LYS A 132 -16.83 -7.50 -5.48
C LYS A 132 -16.21 -6.33 -4.74
N ARG A 133 -15.03 -5.86 -5.15
CA ARG A 133 -14.49 -4.60 -4.61
C ARG A 133 -15.29 -3.41 -5.11
N ILE A 134 -15.68 -2.52 -4.20
CA ILE A 134 -16.32 -1.24 -4.48
C ILE A 134 -15.59 -0.14 -3.71
N GLU A 135 -15.80 1.12 -4.09
CA GLU A 135 -15.13 2.28 -3.49
C GLU A 135 -15.26 2.37 -1.97
N SER A 136 -16.39 1.94 -1.41
CA SER A 136 -16.67 2.00 0.04
C SER A 136 -16.33 0.72 0.80
N GLY A 137 -15.85 -0.33 0.13
CA GLY A 137 -15.62 -1.65 0.73
C GLY A 137 -15.88 -2.79 -0.24
N TRP A 138 -16.81 -3.68 0.12
CA TRP A 138 -17.12 -4.88 -0.66
C TRP A 138 -18.59 -4.93 -1.02
N HIS A 139 -18.97 -5.56 -2.12
CA HIS A 139 -20.34 -5.96 -2.40
C HIS A 139 -20.41 -7.48 -2.34
N LEU A 140 -21.19 -8.00 -1.39
CA LEU A 140 -21.41 -9.42 -1.22
C LEU A 140 -22.59 -9.88 -2.08
N SER A 141 -22.45 -11.05 -2.71
CA SER A 141 -23.55 -11.79 -3.33
C SER A 141 -23.44 -13.27 -2.96
N HIS A 142 -24.25 -13.70 -2.00
CA HIS A 142 -24.38 -15.11 -1.62
C HIS A 142 -25.83 -15.43 -1.19
N LEU A 143 -26.54 -16.22 -2.01
CA LEU A 143 -27.94 -16.59 -1.79
C LEU A 143 -28.82 -15.36 -1.45
N SER A 144 -29.41 -15.33 -0.25
CA SER A 144 -30.24 -14.21 0.22
C SER A 144 -29.44 -13.09 0.90
N TYR A 145 -28.14 -13.29 1.13
CA TYR A 145 -27.22 -12.29 1.70
C TYR A 145 -26.51 -11.57 0.56
N THR A 146 -27.15 -10.51 0.07
CA THR A 146 -26.61 -9.65 -0.99
C THR A 146 -26.66 -8.19 -0.56
N GLY A 147 -25.56 -7.46 -0.75
CA GLY A 147 -25.51 -6.04 -0.46
C GLY A 147 -24.10 -5.50 -0.20
N ASP A 148 -24.04 -4.18 -0.01
CA ASP A 148 -22.79 -3.48 0.23
C ASP A 148 -22.33 -3.65 1.67
N CYS A 149 -21.06 -3.97 1.80
CA CYS A 149 -20.31 -4.10 3.03
C CYS A 149 -19.26 -3.00 3.13
N LYS A 150 -18.90 -2.67 4.36
CA LYS A 150 -17.69 -1.91 4.67
C LYS A 150 -16.44 -2.72 4.31
N LYS A 151 -15.27 -2.09 4.35
CA LYS A 151 -13.98 -2.73 4.10
C LYS A 151 -13.73 -3.98 4.96
N ASP A 152 -14.26 -3.99 6.17
CA ASP A 152 -14.19 -5.12 7.11
C ASP A 152 -15.11 -6.30 6.74
N GLY A 153 -15.93 -6.21 5.68
CA GLY A 153 -16.88 -7.25 5.26
C GLY A 153 -18.25 -7.20 5.95
N SER A 154 -18.46 -6.31 6.92
CA SER A 154 -19.74 -6.12 7.60
C SER A 154 -20.75 -5.30 6.76
N PRO A 155 -22.07 -5.54 6.87
CA PRO A 155 -22.71 -6.49 7.77
C PRO A 155 -22.99 -7.87 7.12
N PHE A 156 -23.09 -7.94 5.80
CA PHE A 156 -23.73 -9.08 5.13
C PHE A 156 -22.93 -10.38 5.22
N LEU A 157 -21.58 -10.31 5.19
CA LEU A 157 -20.74 -11.50 5.28
C LEU A 157 -20.95 -12.22 6.61
N TYR A 158 -20.87 -11.46 7.71
CA TYR A 158 -21.02 -11.99 9.06
C TYR A 158 -22.46 -12.34 9.40
N ALA A 159 -23.44 -11.66 8.80
CA ALA A 159 -24.84 -12.05 8.90
C ALA A 159 -25.09 -13.42 8.25
N SER A 160 -24.49 -13.69 7.08
CA SER A 160 -24.54 -15.02 6.46
C SER A 160 -23.83 -16.06 7.31
N PHE A 161 -22.61 -15.79 7.80
CA PHE A 161 -21.92 -16.73 8.67
C PHE A 161 -22.72 -17.06 9.94
N THR A 162 -23.38 -16.06 10.53
CA THR A 162 -24.25 -16.26 11.69
C THR A 162 -25.44 -17.14 11.36
N HIS A 163 -26.07 -16.93 10.20
CA HIS A 163 -27.21 -17.74 9.74
C HIS A 163 -26.84 -19.19 9.48
N ASP A 164 -25.67 -19.42 8.87
CA ASP A 164 -25.19 -20.76 8.52
C ASP A 164 -24.33 -21.40 9.63
N SER A 165 -24.34 -20.80 10.82
CA SER A 165 -23.68 -21.32 12.02
C SER A 165 -22.16 -21.46 11.87
N ILE A 166 -21.54 -20.67 11.00
CA ILE A 166 -20.12 -20.75 10.67
C ILE A 166 -19.29 -20.12 11.78
N ASN A 167 -18.28 -20.86 12.25
CA ASN A 167 -17.24 -20.38 13.13
C ASN A 167 -16.09 -19.80 12.31
N TYR A 168 -15.67 -18.60 12.67
CA TYR A 168 -14.62 -17.86 12.01
C TYR A 168 -13.78 -17.13 13.07
N PRO A 169 -12.53 -16.76 12.75
CA PRO A 169 -11.64 -16.14 13.70
C PRO A 169 -12.07 -14.70 14.01
N GLU A 170 -11.93 -14.29 15.28
CA GLU A 170 -12.35 -12.96 15.74
C GLU A 170 -11.74 -11.81 14.93
N SER A 171 -10.48 -11.94 14.52
CA SER A 171 -9.76 -10.89 13.78
C SER A 171 -10.05 -10.85 12.28
N LEU A 172 -10.87 -11.76 11.73
CA LEU A 172 -11.20 -11.78 10.30
C LEU A 172 -11.63 -10.42 9.73
N PRO A 173 -12.47 -9.60 10.41
CA PRO A 173 -12.85 -8.28 9.91
C PRO A 173 -11.65 -7.35 9.68
N GLY A 174 -10.68 -7.36 10.61
CA GLY A 174 -9.47 -6.54 10.49
C GLY A 174 -8.59 -6.96 9.31
N TYR A 175 -8.50 -8.27 9.02
CA TYR A 175 -7.77 -8.74 7.84
C TYR A 175 -8.48 -8.42 6.52
N PHE A 176 -9.81 -8.41 6.50
CA PHE A 176 -10.58 -7.99 5.33
C PHE A 176 -10.38 -6.51 5.03
N GLU A 177 -10.42 -5.66 6.06
CA GLU A 177 -10.17 -4.23 5.94
C GLU A 177 -8.73 -3.97 5.49
N TRP A 178 -7.76 -4.64 6.11
CA TRP A 178 -6.35 -4.53 5.73
C TRP A 178 -6.12 -4.91 4.27
N LEU A 179 -6.65 -6.05 3.80
CA LEU A 179 -6.52 -6.44 2.39
C LEU A 179 -7.13 -5.40 1.44
N TRP A 180 -8.28 -4.84 1.80
CA TRP A 180 -8.91 -3.80 0.99
C TRP A 180 -8.00 -2.56 0.87
N GLU A 181 -7.37 -2.14 1.96
CA GLU A 181 -6.45 -0.99 2.01
C GLU A 181 -5.17 -1.25 1.24
N GLN A 182 -4.56 -2.42 1.42
CA GLN A 182 -3.36 -2.80 0.67
C GLN A 182 -3.62 -2.87 -0.84
N ALA A 183 -4.78 -3.35 -1.27
CA ALA A 183 -5.13 -3.33 -2.68
C ALA A 183 -5.24 -1.91 -3.26
N GLN A 184 -5.66 -0.95 -2.45
CA GLN A 184 -5.73 0.47 -2.82
C GLN A 184 -4.36 1.17 -2.78
N GLU A 185 -3.55 0.87 -1.78
CA GLU A 185 -2.27 1.57 -1.53
C GLU A 185 -1.14 1.02 -2.39
N GLU A 186 -1.08 -0.30 -2.55
CA GLU A 186 0.00 -1.02 -3.24
C GLU A 186 -0.40 -1.43 -4.68
N GLY A 187 -1.62 -1.10 -5.12
CA GLY A 187 -2.10 -1.40 -6.47
C GLY A 187 -2.11 -2.89 -6.79
N LEU A 188 -2.46 -3.72 -5.80
CA LEU A 188 -2.44 -5.19 -5.93
C LEU A 188 -3.16 -5.68 -7.17
N SER A 189 -2.61 -6.73 -7.80
CA SER A 189 -3.25 -7.35 -8.95
C SER A 189 -4.50 -8.15 -8.54
N TYR A 190 -5.32 -8.49 -9.53
CA TYR A 190 -6.45 -9.41 -9.30
C TYR A 190 -6.00 -10.72 -8.63
N ASP A 191 -4.89 -11.28 -9.10
CA ASP A 191 -4.38 -12.56 -8.58
C ASP A 191 -3.90 -12.44 -7.13
N ASP A 192 -3.28 -11.32 -6.76
CA ASP A 192 -2.84 -11.05 -5.38
C ASP A 192 -4.03 -10.93 -4.43
N VAL A 193 -5.07 -10.20 -4.84
CA VAL A 193 -6.30 -10.05 -4.05
C VAL A 193 -7.04 -11.39 -3.93
N GLN A 194 -7.19 -12.13 -5.04
CA GLN A 194 -7.83 -13.45 -5.02
C GLN A 194 -7.05 -14.45 -4.16
N SER A 195 -5.72 -14.46 -4.24
CA SER A 195 -4.86 -15.31 -3.42
C SER A 195 -4.98 -14.98 -1.93
N SER A 196 -5.05 -13.69 -1.59
CA SER A 196 -5.23 -13.23 -0.21
C SER A 196 -6.62 -13.60 0.33
N LEU A 197 -7.68 -13.43 -0.47
CA LEU A 197 -9.03 -13.88 -0.12
C LEU A 197 -9.10 -15.40 0.07
N ASN A 198 -8.36 -16.19 -0.73
CA ASN A 198 -8.27 -17.64 -0.55
C ASN A 198 -7.64 -18.01 0.80
N GLN A 199 -6.58 -17.30 1.23
CA GLN A 199 -5.96 -17.53 2.54
C GLN A 199 -6.93 -17.21 3.68
N LEU A 200 -7.67 -16.11 3.58
CA LEU A 200 -8.69 -15.75 4.56
C LEU A 200 -9.83 -16.79 4.61
N ALA A 201 -10.27 -17.28 3.44
CA ALA A 201 -11.29 -18.32 3.33
C ALA A 201 -10.80 -19.65 3.94
N GLU A 202 -9.55 -20.03 3.69
CA GLU A 202 -8.92 -21.20 4.30
C GLU A 202 -8.87 -21.08 5.83
N TRP A 203 -8.54 -19.89 6.36
CA TRP A 203 -8.52 -19.67 7.79
C TRP A 203 -9.92 -19.82 8.43
N VAL A 204 -10.96 -19.31 7.78
CA VAL A 204 -12.36 -19.56 8.18
C VAL A 204 -12.65 -21.07 8.19
N ASN A 205 -12.27 -21.77 7.12
CA ASN A 205 -12.51 -23.20 6.99
C ASN A 205 -11.78 -24.01 8.06
N LEU A 206 -10.57 -23.61 8.46
CA LEU A 206 -9.84 -24.23 9.56
C LEU A 206 -10.55 -24.03 10.90
N CYS A 207 -11.04 -22.82 11.19
CA CYS A 207 -11.82 -22.54 12.39
C CYS A 207 -13.12 -23.36 12.43
N GLU A 208 -13.85 -23.41 11.32
CA GLU A 208 -15.11 -24.13 11.23
C GLU A 208 -14.91 -25.65 11.33
N LYS A 209 -14.01 -26.23 10.53
CA LYS A 209 -13.69 -27.67 10.55
C LYS A 209 -13.11 -28.10 11.91
N GLY A 210 -12.36 -27.21 12.56
CA GLY A 210 -11.77 -27.43 13.89
C GLY A 210 -12.73 -27.26 15.07
N SER A 211 -13.97 -26.83 14.84
CA SER A 211 -14.91 -26.57 15.93
C SER A 211 -15.27 -27.85 16.71
N PRO A 212 -15.57 -27.77 18.03
CA PRO A 212 -15.93 -28.95 18.82
C PRO A 212 -17.12 -29.74 18.26
N SER A 213 -17.17 -31.04 18.55
CA SER A 213 -18.25 -31.94 18.12
C SER A 213 -18.86 -32.68 19.32
N GLY A 214 -19.80 -33.61 19.07
CA GLY A 214 -20.50 -34.33 20.14
C GLY A 214 -21.55 -33.46 20.81
N VAL A 215 -21.43 -33.24 22.14
CA VAL A 215 -22.39 -32.43 22.92
C VAL A 215 -22.48 -30.98 22.44
N PHE A 216 -21.45 -30.48 21.75
CA PHE A 216 -21.40 -29.13 21.20
C PHE A 216 -21.92 -29.03 19.76
N ARG A 217 -22.44 -30.12 19.16
CA ARG A 217 -22.87 -30.12 17.74
C ARG A 217 -23.96 -29.08 17.43
N GLY A 218 -24.80 -28.73 18.39
CA GLY A 218 -25.84 -27.70 18.24
C GLY A 218 -25.48 -26.37 18.88
N TYR A 219 -24.25 -26.20 19.37
CA TYR A 219 -23.76 -24.92 19.88
C TYR A 219 -23.17 -24.14 18.71
N LYS A 220 -23.95 -23.14 18.29
CA LYS A 220 -23.83 -22.41 17.02
C LYS A 220 -24.33 -23.23 15.84
#